data_AF-A0A7V9U8M4-F1
#
_entry.id   AF-A0A7V9U8M4-F1
#
_cell.length_a   1.000
_cell.length_b   1.000
_cell.length_c   1.000
_cell.angle_alpha   90.00
_cell.angle_beta   90.00
_cell.angle_gamma   90.00
#
_symmetry.space_group_name_H-M   'P 1'
#
loop_
_entity.id
_entity.type
_entity.pdbx_description
1 polymer ?
#
loop_
_entity_poly.entity_id
_entity_poly.type
_entity_poly.pdbx_seq_one_letter_code
_entity_poly.pdbx_strand_id
1 'polypeptide(L)'
;MTEQSWKPLFRSPKSTVTKVLRSPAFIDSRERAAAIIDDPAALRSLADVVETMEHTDAPLSAVADRVAAAVRFLRATADRLDIDAASPPDGRKVRSPPDAETSSAAGRSARERLIVAALHYLITPVDLVPDFRVGGYIDDVLLLSWVFGAAVNELEPFLDDDPDA
;
A
#
# COMPACT_ATOMS: atom_id res chain seq x y z
N MET A 1 -19.58 5.36 12.47
CA MET A 1 -18.75 6.19 11.56
C MET A 1 -19.50 6.35 10.24
N THR A 2 -19.56 7.56 9.67
CA THR A 2 -20.41 7.91 8.53
C THR A 2 -19.80 7.48 7.19
N GLU A 3 -20.64 6.91 6.33
CA GLU A 3 -20.41 6.40 4.94
C GLU A 3 -19.79 7.42 3.93
N GLN A 4 -19.24 8.55 4.38
CA GLN A 4 -18.81 9.67 3.54
C GLN A 4 -17.31 9.98 3.52
N SER A 5 -16.47 9.30 4.32
CA SER A 5 -15.04 9.64 4.47
C SER A 5 -14.12 9.10 3.35
N TRP A 6 -14.65 8.27 2.45
CA TRP A 6 -13.83 7.53 1.47
C TRP A 6 -13.77 8.18 0.09
N LYS A 7 -14.48 9.31 -0.10
CA LYS A 7 -14.32 10.08 -1.33
C LYS A 7 -12.90 10.66 -1.37
N PRO A 8 -12.25 10.65 -2.55
CA PRO A 8 -10.93 11.24 -2.68
C PRO A 8 -11.01 12.71 -2.22
N LEU A 9 -10.29 13.05 -1.14
CA LEU A 9 -10.18 14.41 -0.62
C LEU A 9 -9.61 15.36 -1.69
N PHE A 10 -8.94 14.80 -2.71
CA PHE A 10 -8.42 15.53 -3.86
C PHE A 10 -8.99 15.00 -5.18
N ARG A 11 -9.80 15.81 -5.87
CA ARG A 11 -10.00 15.68 -7.32
C ARG A 11 -8.80 16.27 -8.04
N SER A 12 -7.67 15.58 -8.00
CA SER A 12 -6.54 15.99 -8.81
C SER A 12 -6.77 15.72 -10.29
N PRO A 13 -6.18 16.54 -11.18
CA PRO A 13 -6.20 16.26 -12.61
C PRO A 13 -5.62 14.86 -12.86
N LYS A 14 -6.36 14.01 -13.59
CA LYS A 14 -5.89 12.66 -13.97
C LYS A 14 -4.48 12.67 -14.59
N SER A 15 -4.10 13.78 -15.22
CA SER A 15 -2.78 14.00 -15.80
C SER A 15 -1.64 14.03 -14.77
N THR A 16 -1.86 14.55 -13.55
CA THR A 16 -0.82 14.58 -12.50
C THR A 16 -0.57 13.17 -11.96
N VAL A 17 -1.63 12.45 -11.60
CA VAL A 17 -1.52 11.04 -11.16
C VAL A 17 -0.86 10.19 -12.25
N THR A 18 -1.24 10.36 -13.51
CA THR A 18 -0.62 9.62 -14.63
C THR A 18 0.87 9.91 -14.78
N LYS A 19 1.32 11.14 -14.48
CA LYS A 19 2.74 11.49 -14.49
C LYS A 19 3.49 10.79 -13.37
N VAL A 20 2.97 10.81 -12.15
CA VAL A 20 3.59 10.14 -10.99
C VAL A 20 3.65 8.63 -11.23
N LEU A 21 2.57 8.02 -11.72
CA LEU A 21 2.53 6.58 -12.04
C LEU A 21 3.53 6.15 -13.13
N ARG A 22 4.04 7.09 -13.93
CA ARG A 22 5.03 6.87 -14.99
C ARG A 22 6.40 7.44 -14.63
N SER A 23 6.58 7.94 -13.41
CA SER A 23 7.86 8.46 -12.97
C SER A 23 8.86 7.32 -12.78
N PRO A 24 10.16 7.54 -13.03
CA PRO A 24 11.18 6.54 -12.73
C PRO A 24 11.14 6.06 -11.27
N ALA A 25 10.97 6.98 -10.33
CA ALA A 25 10.90 6.67 -8.90
C ALA A 25 9.72 5.72 -8.54
N PHE A 26 8.55 5.90 -9.16
CA PHE A 26 7.43 4.99 -8.92
C PHE A 26 7.58 3.65 -9.66
N ILE A 27 8.18 3.66 -10.85
CA ILE A 27 8.52 2.42 -11.56
C ILE A 27 9.49 1.58 -10.72
N ASP A 28 10.56 2.19 -10.21
CA ASP A 28 11.54 1.53 -9.33
C ASP A 28 10.84 0.98 -8.07
N SER A 29 9.92 1.75 -7.47
CA SER A 29 9.15 1.30 -6.31
C SER A 29 8.24 0.11 -6.62
N ARG A 30 7.66 0.03 -7.82
CA ARG A 30 6.88 -1.13 -8.27
C ARG A 30 7.74 -2.36 -8.49
N GLU A 31 8.94 -2.20 -9.04
CA GLU A 31 9.89 -3.30 -9.21
C GLU A 31 10.34 -3.83 -7.84
N ARG A 32 10.66 -2.93 -6.91
CA ARG A 32 11.00 -3.29 -5.52
C ARG A 32 9.85 -3.98 -4.79
N ALA A 33 8.62 -3.51 -4.97
CA ALA A 33 7.44 -4.11 -4.35
C ALA A 33 7.24 -5.59 -4.73
N ALA A 34 7.61 -5.97 -5.95
CA ALA A 34 7.54 -7.37 -6.38
C ALA A 34 8.53 -8.28 -5.61
N ALA A 35 9.65 -7.74 -5.15
CA ALA A 35 10.60 -8.47 -4.29
C ALA A 35 10.20 -8.43 -2.81
N ILE A 36 9.59 -7.33 -2.35
CA ILE A 36 9.21 -7.15 -0.94
C ILE A 36 7.99 -7.98 -0.57
N ILE A 37 6.99 -8.09 -1.45
CA ILE A 37 5.69 -8.70 -1.12
C ILE A 37 5.77 -10.16 -0.67
N ASP A 38 6.81 -10.88 -1.10
CA ASP A 38 7.03 -12.30 -0.79
C ASP A 38 8.09 -12.50 0.32
N ASP A 39 8.60 -11.42 0.93
CA ASP A 39 9.58 -11.45 2.02
C ASP A 39 9.00 -10.87 3.32
N PRO A 40 8.68 -11.70 4.33
CA PRO A 40 8.07 -11.24 5.56
C PRO A 40 8.97 -10.31 6.38
N ALA A 41 10.30 -10.44 6.29
CA ALA A 41 11.22 -9.54 6.97
C ALA A 41 11.25 -8.17 6.30
N ALA A 42 11.24 -8.14 4.95
CA ALA A 42 11.19 -6.89 4.20
C ALA A 42 9.87 -6.14 4.41
N LEU A 43 8.73 -6.84 4.47
CA LEU A 43 7.42 -6.23 4.78
C LEU A 43 7.40 -5.55 6.15
N ARG A 44 7.93 -6.21 7.18
CA ARG A 44 8.03 -5.63 8.53
C ARG A 44 8.98 -4.43 8.58
N SER A 45 10.14 -4.55 7.94
CA SER A 45 11.09 -3.43 7.86
C SER A 45 10.47 -2.21 7.17
N LEU A 46 9.71 -2.41 6.09
CA LEU A 46 9.02 -1.32 5.40
C LEU A 46 7.93 -0.70 6.30
N ALA A 47 7.13 -1.54 6.97
CA ALA A 47 6.11 -1.09 7.92
C ALA A 47 6.71 -0.23 9.05
N ASP A 48 7.83 -0.66 9.63
CA ASP A 48 8.50 0.04 10.72
C ASP A 48 9.06 1.40 10.25
N VAL A 49 9.67 1.47 9.06
CA VAL A 49 10.15 2.76 8.52
C VAL A 49 8.98 3.72 8.30
N VAL A 50 7.88 3.27 7.69
CA VAL A 50 6.70 4.11 7.43
C VAL A 50 6.06 4.57 8.74
N GLU A 51 5.97 3.71 9.76
CA GLU A 51 5.41 4.06 11.08
C GLU A 51 6.26 5.13 11.80
N THR A 52 7.58 5.15 11.57
CA THR A 52 8.46 6.18 12.14
C THR A 52 8.40 7.53 11.40
N MET A 53 7.75 7.62 10.24
CA MET A 53 7.59 8.89 9.54
C MET A 53 6.62 9.80 10.33
N GLU A 54 7.04 11.03 10.62
CA GLU A 54 6.12 12.02 11.16
C GLU A 54 5.12 12.44 10.07
N HIS A 55 3.82 12.23 10.33
CA HIS A 55 2.74 12.64 9.42
C HIS A 55 2.24 14.06 9.77
N THR A 56 3.10 14.88 10.36
CA THR A 56 2.77 16.22 10.89
C THR A 56 2.52 17.24 9.78
N ASP A 57 2.91 16.94 8.55
CA ASP A 57 2.60 17.76 7.38
C ASP A 57 1.12 17.66 6.99
N ALA A 58 0.47 18.83 6.86
CA ALA A 58 -0.96 18.95 6.58
C ALA A 58 -1.48 18.17 5.36
N PRO A 59 -0.70 17.96 4.26
CA PRO A 59 -1.14 17.11 3.16
C PRO A 59 -1.15 15.62 3.51
N LEU A 60 -0.15 15.13 4.25
CA LEU A 60 0.00 13.70 4.58
C LEU A 60 -1.02 13.26 5.64
N SER A 61 -1.40 14.15 6.55
CA SER A 61 -2.44 13.86 7.55
C SER A 61 -3.79 13.46 6.91
N ALA A 62 -4.10 13.95 5.71
CA ALA A 62 -5.31 13.59 4.97
C ALA A 62 -5.38 12.11 4.56
N VAL A 63 -4.24 11.43 4.51
CA VAL A 63 -4.13 10.00 4.18
C VAL A 63 -3.58 9.16 5.33
N ALA A 64 -3.32 9.74 6.50
CA ALA A 64 -2.69 9.06 7.64
C ALA A 64 -3.42 7.77 8.05
N ASP A 65 -4.74 7.79 8.19
CA ASP A 65 -5.52 6.58 8.54
C ASP A 65 -5.33 5.45 7.52
N ARG A 66 -5.19 5.81 6.23
CA ARG A 66 -5.00 4.83 5.16
C ARG A 66 -3.57 4.30 5.13
N VAL A 67 -2.59 5.15 5.46
CA VAL A 67 -1.20 4.72 5.64
C VAL A 67 -1.11 3.76 6.82
N ALA A 68 -1.76 4.07 7.95
CA ALA A 68 -1.83 3.18 9.11
C ALA A 68 -2.48 1.83 8.76
N ALA A 69 -3.59 1.84 8.02
CA ALA A 69 -4.21 0.61 7.53
C ALA A 69 -3.29 -0.19 6.61
N ALA A 70 -2.54 0.49 5.73
CA ALA A 70 -1.57 -0.16 4.86
C ALA A 70 -0.39 -0.77 5.65
N VAL A 71 0.09 -0.11 6.72
CA VAL A 71 1.09 -0.65 7.64
C VAL A 71 0.59 -1.93 8.32
N ARG A 72 -0.66 -1.93 8.82
CA ARG A 72 -1.30 -3.13 9.41
C ARG A 72 -1.43 -4.24 8.38
N PHE A 73 -1.82 -3.92 7.14
CA PHE A 73 -1.87 -4.87 6.03
C PHE A 73 -0.49 -5.51 5.74
N LEU A 74 0.59 -4.73 5.73
CA LEU A 74 1.96 -5.24 5.56
C LEU A 74 2.32 -6.25 6.67
N ARG A 75 2.03 -5.92 7.93
CA ARG A 75 2.27 -6.78 9.09
C ARG A 75 1.48 -8.09 9.00
N ALA A 76 0.18 -8.00 8.74
CA ALA A 76 -0.68 -9.18 8.57
C ALA A 76 -0.24 -10.06 7.40
N THR A 77 0.26 -9.46 6.32
CA THR A 77 0.82 -10.20 5.17
C THR A 77 2.10 -10.94 5.56
N ALA A 78 3.00 -10.29 6.30
CA ALA A 78 4.22 -10.92 6.81
C ALA A 78 3.91 -12.11 7.73
N ASP A 79 2.96 -11.95 8.65
CA ASP A 79 2.54 -13.02 9.56
C ASP A 79 1.94 -14.21 8.82
N ARG A 80 1.13 -13.95 7.79
CA ARG A 80 0.59 -15.00 6.91
C ARG A 80 1.69 -15.79 6.22
N LEU A 81 2.70 -15.11 5.67
CA LEU A 81 3.83 -15.78 5.00
C LEU A 81 4.64 -16.66 5.96
N ASP A 82 4.85 -16.21 7.20
CA ASP A 82 5.54 -17.01 8.22
C ASP A 82 4.73 -18.24 8.62
N ILE A 83 3.40 -18.12 8.75
CA ILE A 83 2.49 -19.25 9.03
C ILE A 83 2.51 -20.27 7.89
N ASP A 84 2.47 -19.80 6.65
CA ASP A 84 2.52 -20.65 5.46
C ASP A 84 3.89 -21.38 5.37
N ALA A 85 4.99 -20.70 5.71
CA ALA A 85 6.32 -21.28 5.74
C ALA A 85 6.51 -22.30 6.89
N ALA A 86 5.87 -22.08 8.04
CA ALA A 86 5.89 -22.98 9.19
C ALA A 86 4.98 -24.20 9.02
N SER A 87 4.01 -24.14 8.11
CA SER A 87 3.09 -25.25 7.83
C SER A 87 3.80 -26.34 7.03
N PRO A 88 3.79 -27.62 7.47
CA PRO A 88 4.33 -28.71 6.69
C PRO A 88 3.55 -28.83 5.37
N PRO A 89 4.18 -29.29 4.27
CA PRO A 89 3.52 -29.44 2.98
C PRO A 89 2.49 -30.57 3.06
N ASP A 90 1.28 -30.26 3.54
CA ASP A 90 0.19 -31.22 3.53
C ASP A 90 -0.27 -31.39 2.07
N GLY A 91 -0.04 -32.58 1.53
CA GLY A 91 -0.11 -32.91 0.10
C GLY A 91 -1.51 -32.87 -0.52
N ARG A 92 -2.46 -32.10 0.02
CA ARG A 92 -3.84 -32.05 -0.46
C ARG A 92 -4.14 -30.76 -1.22
N LYS A 93 -3.69 -30.71 -2.48
CA LYS A 93 -4.27 -29.80 -3.48
C LYS A 93 -5.72 -30.23 -3.76
N VAL A 94 -6.67 -29.67 -3.02
CA VAL A 94 -8.07 -29.64 -3.45
C VAL A 94 -8.12 -28.73 -4.68
N ARG A 95 -8.36 -29.32 -5.86
CA ARG A 95 -8.53 -28.55 -7.10
C ARG A 95 -9.87 -27.84 -7.07
N SER A 96 -9.86 -26.54 -6.80
CA SER A 96 -10.95 -25.63 -7.19
C SER A 96 -10.88 -25.33 -8.69
N PRO A 97 -12.01 -25.00 -9.35
CA PRO A 97 -12.08 -24.72 -10.78
C PRO A 97 -11.21 -23.51 -11.18
N PRO A 98 -10.44 -23.60 -12.27
CA PRO A 98 -9.25 -22.76 -12.50
C PRO A 98 -9.49 -21.32 -12.99
N ASP A 99 -10.70 -20.93 -13.40
CA ASP A 99 -10.84 -19.73 -14.25
C ASP A 99 -11.28 -18.45 -13.51
N ALA A 100 -12.15 -18.54 -12.50
CA ALA A 100 -12.65 -17.37 -11.78
C ALA A 100 -11.78 -16.99 -10.56
N GLU A 101 -11.33 -17.98 -9.79
CA GLU A 101 -10.52 -17.76 -8.59
C GLU A 101 -9.11 -17.26 -8.93
N THR A 102 -8.50 -17.78 -9.99
CA THR A 102 -7.16 -17.38 -10.44
C THR A 102 -7.13 -15.90 -10.87
N SER A 103 -8.16 -15.43 -11.57
CA SER A 103 -8.24 -14.04 -12.04
C SER A 103 -8.45 -13.06 -10.88
N SER A 104 -9.28 -13.45 -9.90
CA SER A 104 -9.49 -12.68 -8.66
C SER A 104 -8.22 -12.64 -7.79
N ALA A 105 -7.53 -13.77 -7.62
CA ALA A 105 -6.28 -13.88 -6.87
C ALA A 105 -5.14 -13.10 -7.54
N ALA A 106 -5.02 -13.17 -8.88
CA ALA A 106 -4.07 -12.37 -9.63
C ALA A 106 -4.35 -10.88 -9.45
N GLY A 107 -5.61 -10.45 -9.56
CA GLY A 107 -6.05 -9.08 -9.30
C GLY A 107 -5.74 -8.62 -7.87
N ARG A 108 -5.94 -9.47 -6.88
CA ARG A 108 -5.58 -9.21 -5.48
C ARG A 108 -4.07 -9.03 -5.34
N SER A 109 -3.26 -9.96 -5.84
CA SER A 109 -1.79 -9.86 -5.78
C SER A 109 -1.26 -8.60 -6.48
N ALA A 110 -1.93 -8.14 -7.54
CA ALA A 110 -1.57 -6.89 -8.20
C ALA A 110 -1.86 -5.67 -7.32
N ARG A 111 -2.98 -5.66 -6.59
CA ARG A 111 -3.34 -4.58 -5.65
C ARG A 111 -2.47 -4.58 -4.40
N GLU A 112 -2.15 -5.75 -3.85
CA GLU A 112 -1.21 -5.90 -2.73
C GLU A 112 0.18 -5.33 -3.10
N ARG A 113 0.70 -5.65 -4.29
CA ARG A 113 1.96 -5.06 -4.80
C ARG A 113 1.86 -3.55 -4.99
N LEU A 114 0.71 -3.01 -5.38
CA LEU A 114 0.53 -1.56 -5.49
C LEU A 114 0.57 -0.88 -4.13
N ILE A 115 -0.04 -1.46 -3.10
CA ILE A 115 0.04 -0.95 -1.72
C ILE A 115 1.51 -0.90 -1.29
N VAL A 116 2.25 -1.99 -1.45
CA VAL A 116 3.69 -2.05 -1.11
C VAL A 116 4.50 -1.02 -1.91
N ALA A 117 4.23 -0.88 -3.22
CA ALA A 117 4.92 0.10 -4.06
C ALA A 117 4.66 1.53 -3.62
N ALA A 118 3.44 1.85 -3.19
CA ALA A 118 3.09 3.19 -2.72
C ALA A 118 3.79 3.53 -1.39
N LEU A 119 3.83 2.59 -0.45
CA LEU A 119 4.56 2.76 0.81
C LEU A 119 6.07 2.84 0.61
N HIS A 120 6.63 2.01 -0.29
CA HIS A 120 8.04 2.09 -0.65
C HIS A 120 8.37 3.44 -1.32
N TYR A 121 7.50 3.94 -2.20
CA TYR A 121 7.68 5.25 -2.84
C TYR A 121 7.71 6.37 -1.79
N LEU A 122 6.80 6.34 -0.81
CA LEU A 122 6.72 7.33 0.27
C LEU A 122 8.02 7.46 1.08
N ILE A 123 8.78 6.37 1.26
CA ILE A 123 10.06 6.37 2.01
C ILE A 123 11.28 6.53 1.09
N THR A 124 11.11 6.61 -0.22
CA THR A 124 12.23 6.64 -1.17
C THR A 124 12.76 8.07 -1.29
N PRO A 125 14.04 8.33 -0.97
CA PRO A 125 14.63 9.68 -0.96
C PRO A 125 14.83 10.29 -2.36
N VAL A 126 14.53 9.55 -3.43
CA VAL A 126 14.55 10.04 -4.81
C VAL A 126 13.23 10.75 -5.08
N ASP A 127 13.03 11.84 -4.35
CA ASP A 127 11.81 12.62 -4.40
C ASP A 127 11.70 13.36 -5.74
N LEU A 128 10.50 13.33 -6.35
CA LEU A 128 10.20 14.10 -7.55
C LEU A 128 10.14 15.61 -7.23
N VAL A 129 10.00 15.96 -5.94
CA VAL A 129 9.95 17.34 -5.45
C VAL A 129 10.89 17.48 -4.24
N PRO A 130 11.97 18.28 -4.31
CA PRO A 130 12.82 18.50 -3.15
C PRO A 130 12.01 19.07 -1.99
N ASP A 131 12.14 18.47 -0.80
CA ASP A 131 11.49 18.79 0.50
C ASP A 131 11.54 20.26 0.98
N PHE A 132 12.06 21.19 0.17
CA PHE A 132 12.25 22.60 0.49
C PHE A 132 11.30 23.54 -0.27
N ARG A 133 10.28 23.04 -0.98
CA ARG A 133 9.25 23.88 -1.62
C ARG A 133 7.89 23.73 -0.97
N VAL A 134 7.17 24.86 -0.88
CA VAL A 134 5.75 24.93 -0.51
C VAL A 134 4.96 24.01 -1.47
N GLY A 135 4.67 22.78 -1.04
CA GLY A 135 3.99 21.74 -1.83
C GLY A 135 4.67 20.37 -1.98
N GLY A 136 5.78 20.07 -1.28
CA GLY A 136 6.57 18.83 -1.40
C GLY A 136 5.76 17.53 -1.50
N TYR A 137 4.87 17.27 -0.53
CA TYR A 137 4.14 16.00 -0.44
C TYR A 137 2.87 15.89 -1.30
N ILE A 138 2.60 16.87 -2.18
CA ILE A 138 1.36 16.83 -2.97
C ILE A 138 1.37 15.59 -3.87
N ASP A 139 2.49 15.29 -4.53
CA ASP A 139 2.56 14.15 -5.43
C ASP A 139 2.42 12.81 -4.69
N ASP A 140 2.98 12.66 -3.49
CA ASP A 140 2.82 11.49 -2.62
C ASP A 140 1.38 11.28 -2.18
N VAL A 141 0.74 12.33 -1.67
CA VAL A 141 -0.66 12.27 -1.23
C VAL A 141 -1.57 11.87 -2.39
N LEU A 142 -1.29 12.37 -3.60
CA LEU A 142 -2.05 12.01 -4.79
C LEU A 142 -1.83 10.57 -5.22
N LEU A 143 -0.59 10.09 -5.17
CA LEU A 143 -0.27 8.70 -5.45
C LEU A 143 -0.93 7.77 -4.43
N LEU A 144 -0.74 8.03 -3.14
CA LEU A 144 -1.32 7.26 -2.03
C LEU A 144 -2.85 7.25 -2.12
N SER A 145 -3.47 8.41 -2.33
CA SER A 145 -4.93 8.52 -2.49
C SER A 145 -5.43 7.67 -3.66
N TRP A 146 -4.70 7.66 -4.78
CA TRP A 146 -5.08 6.86 -5.95
C TRP A 146 -4.89 5.36 -5.70
N VAL A 147 -3.74 4.96 -5.16
CA VAL A 147 -3.43 3.54 -4.89
C VAL A 147 -4.38 2.98 -3.85
N PHE A 148 -4.60 3.68 -2.74
CA PHE A 148 -5.50 3.22 -1.68
C PHE A 148 -6.96 3.20 -2.16
N GLY A 149 -7.36 4.12 -3.04
CA GLY A 149 -8.66 4.03 -3.71
C GLY A 149 -8.79 2.81 -4.63
N ALA A 150 -7.72 2.44 -5.34
CA ALA A 150 -7.69 1.25 -6.20
C ALA A 150 -7.62 -0.07 -5.41
N ALA A 151 -7.09 -0.04 -4.19
CA ALA A 151 -6.89 -1.19 -3.30
C ALA A 151 -7.76 -1.12 -2.03
N VAL A 152 -8.88 -0.39 -2.07
CA VAL A 152 -9.70 -0.12 -0.88
C VAL A 152 -10.24 -1.41 -0.26
N ASN A 153 -10.62 -2.40 -1.08
CA ASN A 153 -11.14 -3.68 -0.60
C ASN A 153 -10.08 -4.50 0.17
N GLU A 154 -8.80 -4.32 -0.17
CA GLU A 154 -7.69 -4.97 0.55
C GLU A 154 -7.37 -4.26 1.86
N LEU A 155 -7.60 -2.94 1.94
CA LEU A 155 -7.32 -2.12 3.12
C LEU A 155 -8.50 -2.01 4.08
N GLU A 156 -9.74 -2.20 3.62
CA GLU A 156 -10.96 -2.11 4.41
C GLU A 156 -10.91 -2.86 5.75
N PRO A 157 -10.40 -4.11 5.81
CA PRO A 157 -10.31 -4.84 7.09
C PRO A 157 -9.40 -4.17 8.13
N PHE A 158 -8.52 -3.26 7.69
CA PHE A 158 -7.50 -2.63 8.52
C PHE A 158 -7.79 -1.15 8.81
N LEU A 159 -8.88 -0.60 8.27
CA LEU A 159 -9.27 0.81 8.46
C LEU A 159 -10.00 1.05 9.79
N ASP A 160 -10.68 0.03 10.32
CA ASP A 160 -11.57 0.16 11.49
C ASP A 160 -10.99 -0.45 12.79
N ASP A 161 -9.75 -0.95 12.78
CA ASP A 161 -9.07 -1.35 14.01
C ASP A 161 -8.71 -0.08 14.81
N ASP A 162 -9.61 0.27 15.72
CA ASP A 162 -9.39 1.22 16.80
C ASP A 162 -8.27 0.65 17.69
N PRO A 163 -7.13 1.35 17.89
CA PRO A 163 -6.08 0.87 18.79
C PRO A 163 -6.55 0.81 20.27
N ASP A 164 -7.74 1.34 20.58
CA ASP A 164 -8.32 1.46 21.93
C ASP A 164 -9.68 0.74 22.12
N ALA A 165 -10.10 -0.17 21.22
CA ALA A 165 -11.36 -0.94 21.39
C ALA A 165 -11.23 -2.18 22.29
#